data_AF-A0A8J5CR09-F1
#
_entry.id   AF-A0A8J5CR09-F1
#
_cell.length_a   1.000
_cell.length_b   1.000
_cell.length_c   1.000
_cell.angle_alpha   90.00
_cell.angle_beta   90.00
_cell.angle_gamma   90.00
#
_symmetry.space_group_name_H-M   'P 1'
#
loop_
_entity.id
_entity.type
_entity.pdbx_description
1 polymer ?
#
loop_
_entity_poly.entity_id
_entity_poly.type
_entity_poly.pdbx_seq_one_letter_code
_entity_poly.pdbx_strand_id
1 'polypeptide(L)'
;MESVMNKFEHRLEKCDVLFPACQCDGTGSRSSICSSLGGQCDCKLNVVGRRCDHCAPGTYGFGPEGCKVCGCSPVGALDNFCDQQTGQCKCRPNTYGRQCNECQPGFWNFPNCQRCECHGHADTCDSYTGTCHECRDNTTSANCAVCVEGFYGDPRLEVGIACRPCPCPGTDDSGHSFAARCSLDPRTKDVVCECEQGYAGEWLAPHTLTQHTQLAHSYLYTHS
;
A
#
# COMPACT_ATOMS: atom_id res chain seq x y z
N MET A 1 75.19 55.84 -32.43
CA MET A 1 73.99 56.71 -32.34
C MET A 1 73.10 56.27 -33.48
N GLU A 2 72.00 55.55 -33.31
CA GLU A 2 71.03 55.40 -32.21
C GLU A 2 70.61 53.91 -32.22
N SER A 3 70.87 53.11 -31.19
CA SER A 3 70.04 52.88 -30.01
C SER A 3 68.53 53.10 -30.20
N VAL A 4 67.77 52.02 -29.95
CA VAL A 4 66.35 51.98 -29.55
C VAL A 4 65.32 52.69 -30.42
N MET A 5 64.77 51.99 -31.41
CA MET A 5 63.33 52.10 -31.66
C MET A 5 62.77 50.83 -32.33
N ASN A 6 61.67 50.34 -31.76
CA ASN A 6 60.85 49.20 -32.18
C ASN A 6 61.39 47.78 -32.01
N LYS A 7 61.36 47.32 -30.75
CA LYS A 7 61.08 45.91 -30.45
C LYS A 7 60.11 45.78 -29.27
N PHE A 8 58.97 46.47 -29.36
CA PHE A 8 57.86 46.36 -28.40
C PHE A 8 56.49 46.23 -29.08
N GLU A 9 56.42 45.55 -30.23
CA GLU A 9 55.14 45.08 -30.82
C GLU A 9 55.08 43.55 -30.84
N HIS A 10 55.39 42.93 -29.71
CA HIS A 10 54.97 41.55 -29.48
C HIS A 10 54.45 41.42 -28.06
N ARG A 11 53.12 41.34 -27.97
CA ARG A 11 52.32 40.55 -26.99
C ARG A 11 51.22 41.35 -26.26
N LEU A 12 50.44 42.16 -26.99
CA LEU A 12 49.18 42.75 -26.48
C LEU A 12 47.99 42.64 -27.46
N GLU A 13 47.96 41.63 -28.33
CA GLU A 13 46.81 41.33 -29.21
C GLU A 13 46.27 39.90 -28.99
N LYS A 14 46.17 39.48 -27.74
CA LYS A 14 45.49 38.22 -27.39
C LYS A 14 44.77 38.25 -26.05
N CYS A 15 44.27 39.42 -25.69
CA CYS A 15 43.18 39.56 -24.75
C CYS A 15 41.94 40.08 -25.48
N ASP A 16 41.63 39.51 -26.65
CA ASP A 16 40.23 39.43 -27.07
C ASP A 16 39.52 38.49 -26.09
N VAL A 17 39.29 39.01 -24.88
CA VAL A 17 38.32 38.46 -23.95
C VAL A 17 36.98 38.78 -24.59
N LEU A 18 36.63 38.05 -25.65
CA LEU A 18 35.27 37.89 -26.09
C LEU A 18 34.61 37.19 -24.91
N PHE A 19 34.04 37.97 -23.98
CA PHE A 19 33.23 37.44 -22.91
C PHE A 19 32.22 36.51 -23.58
N PRO A 20 32.30 35.19 -23.35
CA PRO A 20 31.39 34.28 -24.01
C PRO A 20 29.99 34.72 -23.63
N ALA A 21 29.13 34.91 -24.64
CA ALA A 21 27.76 35.35 -24.43
C ALA A 21 27.12 34.50 -23.32
N CYS A 22 26.37 35.14 -22.42
CA CYS A 22 25.71 34.45 -21.32
C CYS A 22 24.81 33.34 -21.89
N GLN A 23 25.10 32.09 -21.52
CA GLN A 23 24.33 30.92 -21.96
C GLN A 23 23.24 30.58 -20.95
N CYS A 24 22.52 31.58 -20.44
CA CYS A 24 21.45 31.37 -19.47
C CYS A 24 20.32 30.55 -20.11
N ASP A 25 19.85 29.52 -19.40
CA ASP A 25 18.72 28.72 -19.83
C ASP A 25 17.43 29.55 -19.69
N GLY A 26 16.67 29.71 -20.77
CA GLY A 26 15.47 30.56 -20.78
C GLY A 26 14.31 30.01 -19.93
N THR A 27 14.30 28.70 -19.66
CA THR A 27 13.31 28.07 -18.80
C THR A 27 13.65 28.34 -17.34
N GLY A 28 14.91 28.14 -16.94
CA GLY A 28 15.33 28.25 -15.54
C GLY A 28 15.87 29.61 -15.09
N SER A 29 16.21 30.51 -16.02
CA SER A 29 16.73 31.85 -15.72
C SER A 29 15.63 32.92 -15.81
N ARG A 30 15.77 33.98 -15.01
CA ARG A 30 14.89 35.16 -15.04
C ARG A 30 15.22 36.11 -16.18
N SER A 31 16.47 36.11 -16.64
CA SER A 31 16.93 36.89 -17.78
C SER A 31 18.08 36.18 -18.50
N SER A 32 18.44 36.64 -19.69
CA SER A 32 19.62 36.19 -20.43
C SER A 32 20.90 36.93 -20.00
N ILE A 33 20.84 37.79 -18.99
CA ILE A 33 21.97 38.56 -18.48
C ILE A 33 22.61 37.78 -17.34
N CYS A 34 23.93 37.67 -17.36
CA CYS A 34 24.72 37.02 -16.32
C CYS A 34 25.69 38.01 -15.66
N SER A 35 26.06 37.74 -14.41
CA SER A 35 27.03 38.54 -13.66
C SER A 35 28.33 38.70 -14.43
N SER A 36 28.83 39.93 -14.53
CA SER A 36 30.13 40.24 -15.14
C SER A 36 31.29 39.54 -14.42
N LEU A 37 31.11 39.23 -13.13
CA LEU A 37 32.02 38.42 -12.34
C LEU A 37 31.50 36.98 -12.28
N GLY A 38 32.25 36.04 -12.87
CA GLY A 38 31.96 34.60 -12.82
C GLY A 38 30.86 34.10 -13.78
N GLY A 39 30.12 34.99 -14.45
CA GLY A 39 29.16 34.60 -15.49
C GLY A 39 27.95 33.83 -14.98
N GLN A 40 27.53 34.06 -13.73
CA GLN A 40 26.36 33.44 -13.10
C GLN A 40 25.06 34.10 -13.58
N CYS A 41 24.11 33.29 -14.06
CA CYS A 41 22.78 33.75 -14.44
C CYS A 41 21.88 33.94 -13.21
N ASP A 42 20.90 34.85 -13.30
CA ASP A 42 19.86 35.02 -12.28
C ASP A 42 18.82 33.90 -12.38
N CYS A 43 18.90 32.92 -11.48
CA CYS A 43 18.08 31.72 -11.52
C CYS A 43 16.70 31.94 -10.90
N LYS A 44 15.70 31.22 -11.44
CA LYS A 44 14.37 31.13 -10.85
C LYS A 44 14.39 30.32 -9.55
N LEU A 45 13.26 30.31 -8.86
CA LEU A 45 13.12 29.64 -7.57
C LEU A 45 13.54 28.17 -7.67
N ASN A 46 14.41 27.75 -6.75
CA ASN A 46 14.93 26.38 -6.66
C ASN A 46 15.69 25.87 -7.90
N VAL A 47 16.12 26.76 -8.80
CA VAL A 47 16.98 26.44 -9.94
C VAL A 47 18.41 26.85 -9.61
N VAL A 48 19.38 26.01 -9.97
CA VAL A 48 20.80 26.25 -9.72
C VAL A 48 21.65 25.94 -10.96
N GLY A 49 22.96 26.15 -10.82
CA GLY A 49 23.92 26.05 -11.92
C GLY A 49 24.25 27.42 -12.49
N ARG A 50 25.43 27.52 -13.12
CA ARG A 50 25.89 28.79 -13.73
C ARG A 50 24.92 29.31 -14.78
N ARG A 51 24.25 28.38 -15.48
CA ARG A 51 23.29 28.62 -16.55
C ARG A 51 21.84 28.49 -16.11
N CYS A 52 21.57 28.18 -14.84
CA CYS A 52 20.23 27.88 -14.32
C CYS A 52 19.52 26.74 -15.08
N ASP A 53 20.24 25.64 -15.31
CA ASP A 53 19.84 24.55 -16.19
C ASP A 53 19.33 23.30 -15.44
N HIS A 54 19.31 23.31 -14.11
CA HIS A 54 18.84 22.18 -13.31
C HIS A 54 18.32 22.60 -11.93
N CYS A 55 17.58 21.69 -11.30
CA CYS A 55 17.01 21.91 -9.98
C CYS A 55 18.06 21.84 -8.87
N ALA A 56 17.87 22.65 -7.82
CA ALA A 56 18.62 22.55 -6.58
C ALA A 56 18.43 21.16 -5.95
N PRO A 57 19.42 20.64 -5.19
CA PRO A 57 19.23 19.43 -4.41
C PRO A 57 18.00 19.53 -3.50
N GLY A 58 17.18 18.47 -3.46
CA GLY A 58 15.91 18.47 -2.71
C GLY A 58 14.74 19.16 -3.42
N THR A 59 14.87 19.41 -4.73
CA THR A 59 13.82 19.98 -5.58
C THR A 59 13.77 19.26 -6.94
N TYR A 60 12.63 19.33 -7.62
CA TYR A 60 12.33 18.57 -8.84
C TYR A 60 11.37 19.31 -9.78
N GLY A 61 11.20 18.79 -11.00
CA GLY A 61 10.24 19.27 -11.97
C GLY A 61 10.64 20.61 -12.59
N PHE A 62 11.84 20.64 -13.20
CA PHE A 62 12.37 21.82 -13.88
C PHE A 62 11.37 22.37 -14.91
N GLY A 63 10.98 23.64 -14.75
CA GLY A 63 9.99 24.26 -15.60
C GLY A 63 10.02 25.79 -15.55
N PRO A 64 9.09 26.46 -16.24
CA PRO A 64 9.09 27.92 -16.38
C PRO A 64 8.89 28.68 -15.06
N GLU A 65 8.32 28.03 -14.04
CA GLU A 65 8.15 28.59 -12.68
C GLU A 65 9.33 28.26 -11.75
N GLY A 66 10.38 27.60 -12.26
CA GLY A 66 11.48 27.06 -11.47
C GLY A 66 11.26 25.60 -11.09
N CYS A 67 11.74 25.19 -9.92
CA CYS A 67 11.59 23.82 -9.40
C CYS A 67 10.73 23.75 -8.13
N LYS A 68 10.08 22.61 -7.92
CA LYS A 68 9.24 22.32 -6.75
C LYS A 68 10.04 21.59 -5.68
N VAL A 69 9.75 21.84 -4.41
CA VAL A 69 10.40 21.10 -3.30
C VAL A 69 9.97 19.64 -3.29
N CYS A 70 10.88 18.71 -3.00
CA CYS A 70 10.57 17.28 -2.92
C CYS A 70 9.46 17.00 -1.89
N GLY A 71 9.68 17.46 -0.65
CA GLY A 71 8.76 17.27 0.47
C GLY A 71 8.72 15.82 0.93
N CYS A 72 9.87 15.14 0.99
CA CYS A 72 9.94 13.77 1.47
C CYS A 72 9.63 13.69 2.97
N SER A 73 8.91 12.66 3.38
CA SER A 73 8.57 12.40 4.77
C SER A 73 9.83 12.17 5.61
N PRO A 74 10.04 12.91 6.72
CA PRO A 74 11.23 12.76 7.54
C PRO A 74 11.30 11.39 8.25
N VAL A 75 10.16 10.75 8.47
CA VAL A 75 10.06 9.43 9.11
C VAL A 75 9.98 8.28 8.11
N GLY A 76 9.46 8.54 6.91
CA GLY A 76 9.23 7.50 5.90
C GLY A 76 10.24 7.48 4.75
N ALA A 77 11.02 8.53 4.54
CA ALA A 77 12.10 8.57 3.56
C ALA A 77 13.48 8.44 4.23
N LEU A 78 14.49 8.09 3.44
CA LEU A 78 15.90 8.06 3.88
C LEU A 78 16.44 9.47 4.09
N ASP A 79 16.08 10.39 3.20
CA ASP A 79 16.47 11.81 3.20
C ASP A 79 15.44 12.64 2.41
N ASN A 80 15.71 13.93 2.22
CA ASN A 80 14.85 14.83 1.43
C ASN A 80 15.32 15.02 -0.02
N PHE A 81 16.21 14.15 -0.52
CA PHE A 81 16.58 14.12 -1.93
C PHE A 81 15.59 13.24 -2.70
N CYS A 82 15.12 13.76 -3.82
CA CYS A 82 14.23 13.04 -4.73
C CYS A 82 14.77 13.08 -6.16
N ASP A 83 14.21 12.22 -7.00
CA ASP A 83 14.46 12.25 -8.43
C ASP A 83 14.09 13.62 -9.03
N GLN A 84 14.99 14.24 -9.80
CA GLN A 84 14.83 15.62 -10.27
C GLN A 84 13.70 15.80 -11.29
N GLN A 85 13.20 14.73 -11.91
CA GLN A 85 12.12 14.81 -12.90
C GLN A 85 10.77 14.45 -12.28
N THR A 86 10.69 13.28 -11.65
CA THR A 86 9.46 12.71 -11.09
C THR A 86 9.15 13.21 -9.68
N GLY A 87 10.18 13.63 -8.94
CA GLY A 87 10.06 14.01 -7.54
C GLY A 87 9.93 12.82 -6.59
N GLN A 88 10.22 11.59 -7.04
CA GLN A 88 10.13 10.39 -6.23
C GLN A 88 11.24 10.36 -5.17
N CYS A 89 10.84 10.30 -3.90
CA CYS A 89 11.74 10.17 -2.75
C CYS A 89 12.23 8.72 -2.58
N LYS A 90 13.38 8.56 -1.92
CA LYS A 90 13.91 7.25 -1.52
C LYS A 90 13.25 6.78 -0.24
N CYS A 91 12.27 5.88 -0.37
CA CYS A 91 11.49 5.40 0.76
C CYS A 91 12.26 4.39 1.62
N ARG A 92 11.98 4.40 2.93
CA ARG A 92 12.38 3.35 3.86
C ARG A 92 11.61 2.05 3.55
N PRO A 93 12.04 0.90 4.10
CA PRO A 93 11.28 -0.34 3.96
C PRO A 93 9.83 -0.15 4.43
N ASN A 94 8.89 -0.76 3.70
CA ASN A 94 7.45 -0.76 3.98
C ASN A 94 6.73 0.60 3.83
N THR A 95 7.42 1.68 3.46
CA THR A 95 6.79 2.97 3.12
C THR A 95 6.75 3.20 1.62
N TYR A 96 5.76 3.95 1.14
CA TYR A 96 5.54 4.21 -0.28
C TYR A 96 4.93 5.60 -0.54
N GLY A 97 4.72 5.89 -1.82
CA GLY A 97 4.24 7.17 -2.32
C GLY A 97 5.39 8.06 -2.78
N ARG A 98 5.06 9.13 -3.51
CA ARG A 98 6.08 10.09 -4.00
C ARG A 98 6.92 10.65 -2.84
N GLN A 99 6.25 10.93 -1.72
CA GLN A 99 6.86 11.52 -0.53
C GLN A 99 7.17 10.50 0.58
N CYS A 100 6.94 9.20 0.36
CA CYS A 100 7.14 8.15 1.38
C CYS A 100 6.32 8.40 2.67
N ASN A 101 5.11 8.92 2.53
CA ASN A 101 4.22 9.33 3.62
C ASN A 101 3.07 8.35 3.85
N GLU A 102 3.14 7.16 3.24
CA GLU A 102 2.11 6.13 3.30
C GLU A 102 2.78 4.75 3.46
N CYS A 103 2.02 3.74 3.89
CA CYS A 103 2.50 2.36 3.97
C CYS A 103 2.30 1.61 2.66
N GLN A 104 3.28 0.80 2.24
CA GLN A 104 3.18 -0.03 1.04
C GLN A 104 1.90 -0.88 1.03
N PRO A 105 1.35 -1.21 -0.14
CA PRO A 105 0.24 -2.17 -0.21
C PRO A 105 0.57 -3.46 0.57
N GLY A 106 -0.37 -3.91 1.41
CA GLY A 106 -0.13 -5.01 2.35
C GLY A 106 0.45 -4.57 3.71
N PHE A 107 0.56 -3.26 3.95
CA PHE A 107 0.94 -2.67 5.24
C PHE A 107 0.00 -1.53 5.66
N TRP A 108 -0.06 -1.27 6.97
CA TRP A 108 -0.93 -0.25 7.59
C TRP A 108 -0.23 0.44 8.76
N ASN A 109 -0.85 1.49 9.33
CA ASN A 109 -0.40 2.18 10.56
C ASN A 109 0.84 3.10 10.39
N PHE A 110 0.85 3.96 9.36
CA PHE A 110 1.92 4.95 9.19
C PHE A 110 2.05 5.85 10.44
N PRO A 111 3.27 6.12 10.95
CA PRO A 111 4.59 5.86 10.34
C PRO A 111 5.19 4.48 10.66
N ASN A 112 4.57 3.70 11.55
CA ASN A 112 5.07 2.39 11.96
C ASN A 112 4.42 1.30 11.10
N CYS A 113 4.77 1.25 9.81
CA CYS A 113 4.12 0.36 8.87
C CYS A 113 4.23 -1.11 9.27
N GLN A 114 3.09 -1.70 9.64
CA GLN A 114 2.92 -3.09 10.05
C GLN A 114 2.29 -3.88 8.91
N ARG A 115 2.70 -5.14 8.74
CA ARG A 115 2.08 -6.02 7.73
C ARG A 115 0.61 -6.24 8.06
N CYS A 116 -0.24 -6.30 7.04
CA CYS A 116 -1.63 -6.71 7.19
C CYS A 116 -1.70 -8.13 7.78
N GLU A 117 -2.52 -8.31 8.82
CA GLU A 117 -2.74 -9.60 9.45
C GLU A 117 -4.08 -10.15 8.99
N CYS A 118 -4.10 -10.77 7.80
CA CYS A 118 -5.32 -11.30 7.19
C CYS A 118 -5.39 -12.84 7.21
N HIS A 119 -4.55 -13.49 8.02
CA HIS A 119 -4.45 -14.96 8.15
C HIS A 119 -4.32 -15.73 6.82
N GLY A 120 -3.75 -15.11 5.78
CA GLY A 120 -3.62 -15.69 4.43
C GLY A 120 -4.86 -15.52 3.53
N HIS A 121 -5.96 -15.01 4.06
CA HIS A 121 -7.23 -14.88 3.34
C HIS A 121 -7.42 -13.52 2.64
N ALA A 122 -6.45 -12.61 2.75
CA ALA A 122 -6.36 -11.40 1.92
C ALA A 122 -4.92 -10.92 1.85
N ASP A 123 -4.56 -10.25 0.74
CA ASP A 123 -3.19 -9.78 0.49
C ASP A 123 -3.03 -8.28 0.82
N THR A 124 -4.13 -7.55 0.92
CA THR A 124 -4.17 -6.11 1.20
C THR A 124 -5.19 -5.76 2.28
N CYS A 125 -4.93 -4.69 3.01
CA CYS A 125 -5.81 -4.15 4.02
C CYS A 125 -5.85 -2.63 3.96
N ASP A 126 -6.84 -2.05 4.62
CA ASP A 126 -7.00 -0.61 4.76
C ASP A 126 -5.78 -0.01 5.47
N SER A 127 -5.18 0.99 4.83
CA SER A 127 -3.90 1.57 5.27
C SER A 127 -3.93 2.24 6.66
N TYR A 128 -5.12 2.58 7.17
CA TYR A 128 -5.29 3.27 8.46
C TYR A 128 -5.74 2.32 9.57
N THR A 129 -6.72 1.47 9.28
CA THR A 129 -7.37 0.59 10.26
C THR A 129 -6.77 -0.81 10.29
N GLY A 130 -6.06 -1.23 9.24
CA GLY A 130 -5.58 -2.61 9.09
C GLY A 130 -6.68 -3.61 8.69
N THR A 131 -7.89 -3.15 8.39
CA THR A 131 -9.02 -4.00 8.01
C THR A 131 -8.78 -4.62 6.64
N CYS A 132 -8.77 -5.95 6.55
CA CYS A 132 -8.54 -6.68 5.32
C CYS A 132 -9.63 -6.40 4.29
N HIS A 133 -9.21 -6.24 3.03
CA HIS A 133 -10.11 -6.08 1.90
C HIS A 133 -10.44 -7.45 1.32
N GLU A 134 -11.72 -7.66 0.97
CA GLU A 134 -12.19 -8.82 0.20
C GLU A 134 -11.68 -10.17 0.73
N CYS A 135 -12.09 -10.51 1.97
CA CYS A 135 -11.76 -11.79 2.58
C CYS A 135 -12.13 -12.97 1.66
N ARG A 136 -11.15 -13.85 1.40
CA ARG A 136 -11.28 -15.08 0.60
C ARG A 136 -11.72 -16.26 1.45
N ASP A 137 -11.89 -17.43 0.82
CA ASP A 137 -12.10 -18.72 1.50
C ASP A 137 -13.30 -18.75 2.45
N ASN A 138 -14.36 -18.00 2.12
CA ASN A 138 -15.57 -17.89 2.94
C ASN A 138 -15.28 -17.39 4.36
N THR A 139 -14.32 -16.46 4.49
CA THR A 139 -13.98 -15.80 5.75
C THR A 139 -14.54 -14.37 5.82
N THR A 140 -14.65 -13.86 7.03
CA THR A 140 -15.17 -12.54 7.40
C THR A 140 -14.44 -12.04 8.65
N SER A 141 -14.86 -10.89 9.18
CA SER A 141 -14.22 -10.06 10.21
C SER A 141 -13.06 -9.20 9.67
N ALA A 142 -12.59 -8.25 10.50
CA ALA A 142 -11.58 -7.28 10.08
C ALA A 142 -10.23 -7.89 9.65
N ASN A 143 -9.93 -9.09 10.14
CA ASN A 143 -8.70 -9.83 9.81
C ASN A 143 -8.97 -11.16 9.10
N CYS A 144 -10.18 -11.36 8.57
CA CYS A 144 -10.57 -12.61 7.91
C CYS A 144 -10.42 -13.86 8.81
N ALA A 145 -10.59 -13.70 10.13
CA ALA A 145 -10.38 -14.76 11.12
C ALA A 145 -11.60 -15.62 11.43
N VAL A 146 -12.77 -15.32 10.85
CA VAL A 146 -14.05 -15.96 11.18
C VAL A 146 -14.67 -16.46 9.88
N CYS A 147 -15.37 -17.59 9.89
CA CYS A 147 -16.13 -18.02 8.71
C CYS A 147 -17.37 -17.12 8.50
N VAL A 148 -17.74 -16.89 7.24
CA VAL A 148 -19.03 -16.27 6.91
C VAL A 148 -20.19 -17.12 7.43
N GLU A 149 -21.37 -16.52 7.51
CA GLU A 149 -22.58 -17.24 7.90
C GLU A 149 -22.86 -18.45 6.99
N GLY A 150 -23.35 -19.55 7.56
CA GLY A 150 -23.51 -20.83 6.87
C GLY A 150 -22.24 -21.67 6.75
N PHE A 151 -21.09 -21.23 7.27
CA PHE A 151 -19.83 -21.98 7.25
C PHE A 151 -19.27 -22.21 8.67
N TYR A 152 -18.63 -23.36 8.89
CA TYR A 152 -17.90 -23.69 10.11
C TYR A 152 -16.43 -24.01 9.83
N GLY A 153 -15.59 -23.83 10.85
CA GLY A 153 -14.16 -24.10 10.78
C GLY A 153 -13.34 -23.18 11.68
N ASP A 154 -12.02 -23.29 11.58
CA ASP A 154 -11.07 -22.32 12.15
C ASP A 154 -10.07 -21.92 11.06
N PRO A 155 -10.29 -20.78 10.37
CA PRO A 155 -9.45 -20.33 9.26
C PRO A 155 -8.06 -19.85 9.70
N ARG A 156 -7.79 -19.71 11.00
CA ARG A 156 -6.50 -19.18 11.51
C ARG A 156 -5.40 -20.24 11.58
N LEU A 157 -5.74 -21.52 11.44
CA LEU A 157 -4.82 -22.62 11.63
C LEU A 157 -4.32 -23.14 10.27
N GLU A 158 -3.01 -23.15 10.05
CA GLU A 158 -2.39 -23.66 8.80
C GLU A 158 -2.74 -25.14 8.50
N VAL A 159 -3.15 -25.91 9.51
CA VAL A 159 -3.59 -27.32 9.39
C VAL A 159 -5.03 -27.51 9.90
N GLY A 160 -5.80 -26.42 9.94
CA GLY A 160 -7.17 -26.38 10.46
C GLY A 160 -8.25 -26.83 9.48
N ILE A 161 -9.45 -27.02 10.02
CA ILE A 161 -10.65 -27.18 9.21
C ILE A 161 -10.94 -25.80 8.60
N ALA A 162 -10.55 -25.60 7.34
CA ALA A 162 -10.92 -24.42 6.56
C ALA A 162 -12.45 -24.22 6.59
N CYS A 163 -12.93 -23.02 6.27
CA CYS A 163 -14.37 -22.75 6.30
C CYS A 163 -15.11 -23.67 5.31
N ARG A 164 -15.95 -24.55 5.86
CA ARG A 164 -16.78 -25.52 5.13
C ARG A 164 -18.25 -25.21 5.34
N PRO A 165 -19.10 -25.40 4.33
CA PRO A 165 -20.53 -25.18 4.48
C PRO A 165 -21.10 -26.09 5.55
N CYS A 166 -22.03 -25.57 6.35
CA CYS A 166 -22.71 -26.31 7.38
C CYS A 166 -23.47 -27.51 6.76
N PRO A 167 -23.22 -28.76 7.22
CA PRO A 167 -23.93 -29.95 6.74
C PRO A 167 -25.32 -30.08 7.41
N CYS A 168 -25.92 -28.95 7.79
CA CYS A 168 -27.22 -28.96 8.44
C CYS A 168 -28.29 -29.35 7.40
N PRO A 169 -29.18 -30.30 7.71
CA PRO A 169 -30.20 -30.72 6.77
C PRO A 169 -31.09 -29.54 6.39
N GLY A 170 -31.20 -29.29 5.10
CA GLY A 170 -31.98 -28.19 4.52
C GLY A 170 -31.16 -27.36 3.55
N THR A 171 -31.64 -27.21 2.32
CA THR A 171 -31.15 -26.20 1.36
C THR A 171 -32.06 -24.98 1.42
N ASP A 172 -31.55 -23.79 1.11
CA ASP A 172 -32.36 -22.57 0.98
C ASP A 172 -33.53 -22.76 0.00
N ASP A 173 -33.35 -23.62 -1.03
CA ASP A 173 -34.38 -23.98 -2.01
C ASP A 173 -35.48 -24.91 -1.47
N SER A 174 -35.24 -25.60 -0.34
CA SER A 174 -36.16 -26.59 0.24
C SER A 174 -37.07 -26.03 1.34
N GLY A 175 -36.77 -24.83 1.88
CA GLY A 175 -37.52 -24.25 3.00
C GLY A 175 -37.41 -25.06 4.32
N HIS A 176 -36.41 -25.93 4.43
CA HIS A 176 -36.20 -26.83 5.57
C HIS A 176 -34.85 -26.64 6.29
N SER A 177 -34.07 -25.62 5.90
CA SER A 177 -32.88 -25.23 6.65
C SER A 177 -33.29 -24.35 7.82
N PHE A 178 -33.34 -24.92 9.03
CA PHE A 178 -33.70 -24.20 10.26
C PHE A 178 -32.47 -23.88 11.14
N ALA A 179 -31.29 -23.81 10.52
CA ALA A 179 -30.03 -23.46 11.18
C ALA A 179 -29.12 -22.69 10.21
N ALA A 180 -28.94 -21.38 10.42
CA ALA A 180 -28.03 -20.53 9.64
C ALA A 180 -26.56 -20.66 10.09
N ARG A 181 -26.32 -21.27 11.26
CA ARG A 181 -25.01 -21.35 11.92
C ARG A 181 -24.78 -22.78 12.42
N CYS A 182 -23.52 -23.19 12.44
CA CYS A 182 -23.10 -24.44 13.06
C CYS A 182 -21.73 -24.28 13.69
N SER A 183 -21.44 -25.07 14.71
CA SER A 183 -20.19 -25.02 15.48
C SER A 183 -19.57 -26.40 15.60
N LEU A 184 -18.25 -26.46 15.81
CA LEU A 184 -17.55 -27.71 16.07
C LEU A 184 -17.58 -28.02 17.57
N ASP A 185 -18.06 -29.21 17.93
CA ASP A 185 -17.94 -29.70 19.30
C ASP A 185 -16.45 -29.91 19.64
N PRO A 186 -15.93 -29.30 20.72
CA PRO A 186 -14.50 -29.35 21.04
C PRO A 186 -14.02 -30.76 21.43
N ARG A 187 -14.92 -31.64 21.88
CA ARG A 187 -14.64 -33.01 22.36
C ARG A 187 -14.81 -34.04 21.26
N THR A 188 -15.96 -34.05 20.59
CA THR A 188 -16.28 -35.08 19.59
C THR A 188 -15.80 -34.70 18.19
N LYS A 189 -15.55 -33.41 17.96
CA LYS A 189 -15.26 -32.82 16.63
C LYS A 189 -16.42 -32.93 15.65
N ASP A 190 -17.61 -33.23 16.14
CA ASP A 190 -18.83 -33.22 15.34
C ASP A 190 -19.30 -31.79 15.09
N VAL A 191 -19.97 -31.58 13.96
CA VAL A 191 -20.59 -30.31 13.63
C VAL A 191 -21.98 -30.27 14.21
N VAL A 192 -22.23 -29.31 15.10
CA VAL A 192 -23.50 -29.11 15.80
C VAL A 192 -24.19 -27.89 15.21
N CYS A 193 -25.40 -28.08 14.67
CA CYS A 193 -26.22 -27.00 14.11
C CYS A 193 -26.89 -26.18 15.20
N GLU A 194 -26.77 -24.86 15.13
CA GLU A 194 -27.47 -23.92 16.00
C GLU A 194 -28.87 -23.69 15.43
N CYS A 195 -29.84 -24.45 15.94
CA CYS A 195 -31.22 -24.41 15.47
C CYS A 195 -31.92 -23.11 15.89
N GLU A 196 -32.75 -22.55 15.02
CA GLU A 196 -33.64 -21.45 15.37
C GLU A 196 -34.61 -21.82 16.50
N GLN A 197 -35.09 -20.81 17.23
CA GLN A 197 -35.96 -21.02 18.38
C GLN A 197 -37.22 -21.79 17.96
N GLY A 198 -37.41 -22.99 18.51
CA GLY A 198 -38.54 -23.84 18.14
C GLY A 198 -38.17 -25.09 17.34
N TYR A 199 -36.89 -25.35 17.04
CA TYR A 199 -36.44 -26.55 16.33
C TYR A 199 -35.35 -27.31 17.10
N ALA A 200 -35.37 -28.65 17.07
CA ALA A 200 -34.35 -29.50 17.68
C ALA A 200 -34.15 -30.86 16.97
N GLY A 201 -32.97 -31.47 17.17
CA GLY A 201 -32.66 -32.84 16.78
C GLY A 201 -32.00 -33.02 15.40
N GLU A 202 -31.62 -34.26 15.08
CA GLU A 202 -30.96 -34.68 13.82
C GLU A 202 -31.84 -34.44 12.57
N TRP A 203 -33.13 -34.16 12.75
CA TRP A 203 -34.12 -33.92 11.70
C TRP A 203 -34.84 -32.56 11.82
N LEU A 204 -34.27 -31.58 12.55
CA LEU A 204 -34.81 -30.22 12.74
C LEU A 204 -36.35 -30.21 12.91
N ALA A 205 -36.87 -30.95 13.88
CA ALA A 205 -38.31 -31.05 14.12
C ALA A 205 -38.79 -29.87 14.99
N PRO A 206 -40.00 -29.32 14.74
CA PRO A 206 -40.63 -28.35 15.62
C PRO A 206 -40.71 -28.88 17.07
N HIS A 207 -40.28 -28.07 18.05
CA HIS A 207 -40.36 -28.34 19.49
C HIS A 207 -41.79 -28.64 19.96
N THR A 208 -42.81 -28.28 19.18
CA THR A 208 -44.22 -28.58 19.46
C THR A 208 -44.60 -30.04 19.21
N LEU A 209 -43.75 -30.85 18.56
CA LEU A 209 -44.02 -32.27 18.30
C LEU A 209 -43.45 -33.22 19.37
N THR A 210 -42.65 -32.73 20.32
CA THR A 210 -42.06 -33.58 21.37
C THR A 210 -43.02 -33.98 22.51
N GLN A 211 -44.34 -33.85 22.36
CA GLN A 211 -45.29 -34.35 23.38
C GLN A 211 -46.15 -35.55 23.03
N HIS A 212 -46.20 -36.04 21.79
CA HIS A 212 -46.91 -37.30 21.55
C HIS A 212 -46.35 -38.05 20.34
N THR A 213 -45.39 -38.94 20.57
CA THR A 213 -45.40 -40.34 20.10
C THR A 213 -44.08 -41.03 20.45
N GLN A 214 -44.19 -42.04 21.32
CA GLN A 214 -43.27 -43.17 21.30
C GLN A 214 -43.44 -43.92 19.96
N LEU A 215 -42.40 -44.73 19.63
CA LEU A 215 -42.22 -45.65 18.49
C LEU A 215 -41.36 -44.99 17.37
N ALA A 216 -40.23 -45.53 16.91
CA ALA A 216 -39.83 -46.93 16.86
C ALA A 216 -38.29 -47.10 16.82
N HIS A 217 -37.83 -48.12 17.54
CA HIS A 217 -36.80 -49.12 17.17
C HIS A 217 -35.55 -48.70 16.37
N SER A 218 -34.41 -48.85 17.05
CA SER A 218 -33.29 -49.73 16.67
C SER A 218 -33.16 -50.12 15.20
N TYR A 219 -32.17 -49.55 14.51
CA TYR A 219 -31.41 -50.27 13.49
C TYR A 219 -29.91 -50.14 13.78
N LEU A 220 -29.35 -51.28 14.15
CA LEU A 220 -27.93 -51.59 14.05
C LEU A 220 -27.47 -51.36 12.61
N TYR A 221 -26.39 -50.61 12.43
CA TYR A 221 -25.46 -50.87 11.33
C TYR A 221 -24.08 -51.12 11.92
N THR A 222 -23.83 -52.41 12.13
CA THR A 222 -22.48 -52.99 12.08
C THR A 222 -21.90 -52.73 10.70
N HIS A 223 -20.63 -52.31 10.63
CA HIS A 223 -19.80 -52.65 9.49
C HIS A 223 -18.45 -53.18 9.96
N SER A 224 -18.07 -54.29 9.33
CA SER A 224 -16.78 -55.00 9.38
C SER A 224 -15.57 -54.11 9.18
#